data_AF-L7ZZ69-F1
#
_entry.id   AF-L7ZZ69-F1
#
_cell.length_a   1.000
_cell.length_b   1.000
_cell.length_c   1.000
_cell.angle_alpha   90.00
_cell.angle_beta   90.00
_cell.angle_gamma   90.00
#
_symmetry.space_group_name_H-M   'P 1'
#
loop_
_entity.id
_entity.type
_entity.pdbx_description
1 polymer ?
#
loop_
_entity_poly.entity_id
_entity_poly.type
_entity_poly.pdbx_seq_one_letter_code
_entity_poly.pdbx_strand_id
1 'polypeptide(L)' 'MDYFQVNLPKEFLPAINELEGSTVEAKIKLSLAIGLFVGKQVTLAKAAELAGKSLGEFIDVLRSKAIPWMEYYGGTHQR' A
#
# COMPACT_ATOMS: atom_id res chain seq x y z
N MET A 1 2.41 17.32 10.06
CA MET A 1 2.29 15.85 10.04
C MET A 1 3.39 15.32 10.92
N ASP A 2 3.03 14.47 11.88
CA ASP A 2 4.00 13.79 12.72
C ASP A 2 4.52 12.56 11.99
N TYR A 3 5.84 12.39 11.97
CA TYR A 3 6.51 11.27 11.32
C TYR A 3 7.08 10.33 12.38
N PHE A 4 7.06 9.03 12.10
CA PHE A 4 7.80 8.03 12.87
C PHE A 4 8.90 7.41 11.99
N GLN A 5 9.98 6.96 12.61
CA GLN A 5 11.14 6.39 11.93
C GLN A 5 11.16 4.86 12.07
N VAL A 6 11.61 4.18 11.00
CA VAL A 6 11.81 2.74 10.97
C VAL A 6 13.22 2.46 10.49
N ASN A 7 13.93 1.59 11.22
CA ASN A 7 15.23 1.08 10.79
C ASN A 7 15.03 -0.24 10.05
N LEU A 8 15.43 -0.27 8.78
CA LEU A 8 15.42 -1.47 7.96
C LEU A 8 16.87 -1.95 7.71
N PRO A 9 17.13 -3.27 7.72
CA PRO A 9 18.41 -3.82 7.29
C PRO A 9 18.75 -3.41 5.86
N LYS A 10 20.03 -3.18 5.57
CA LYS A 10 20.48 -2.70 4.24
C LYS A 10 20.19 -3.71 3.13
N GLU A 11 20.04 -4.98 3.49
CA GLU A 11 19.70 -6.11 2.63
C GLU A 11 18.34 -5.95 1.95
N PHE A 12 17.46 -5.08 2.47
CA PHE A 12 16.19 -4.74 1.82
C PHE A 12 16.37 -3.78 0.65
N LEU A 13 17.45 -2.99 0.58
CA LEU A 13 17.61 -1.94 -0.44
C LEU A 13 17.54 -2.46 -1.88
N PRO A 14 18.18 -3.59 -2.26
CA PRO A 14 18.06 -4.13 -3.61
C PRO A 14 16.59 -4.42 -3.97
N ALA A 15 15.88 -5.12 -3.08
CA ALA A 15 14.46 -5.43 -3.30
C ALA A 15 13.59 -4.16 -3.36
N ILE A 16 13.86 -3.18 -2.49
CA ILE A 16 13.14 -1.90 -2.49
C ILE A 16 13.39 -1.15 -3.80
N ASN A 17 14.60 -1.20 -4.36
CA ASN A 17 14.91 -0.48 -5.60
C ASN A 17 14.14 -1.02 -6.81
N GLU A 18 13.74 -2.29 -6.81
CA GLU A 18 12.90 -2.89 -7.85
C GLU A 18 11.41 -2.51 -7.74
N LEU A 19 10.99 -1.90 -6.63
CA LEU A 19 9.59 -1.50 -6.43
C LEU A 19 9.21 -0.27 -7.26
N GLU A 20 7.92 -0.18 -7.56
CA GLU A 20 7.31 0.95 -8.25
C GLU A 20 7.31 2.22 -7.36
N GLY A 21 7.80 3.33 -7.90
CA GLY A 21 7.84 4.63 -7.23
C GLY A 21 9.10 5.42 -7.58
N SER A 22 9.04 6.74 -7.42
CA SER A 22 10.15 7.65 -7.76
C SER A 22 11.21 7.77 -6.66
N THR A 23 10.84 7.54 -5.40
CA THR A 23 11.74 7.63 -4.24
C THR A 23 11.63 6.37 -3.38
N VAL A 24 12.68 6.07 -2.59
CA VAL A 24 12.66 4.98 -1.60
C VAL A 24 11.45 5.10 -0.67
N GLU A 25 11.14 6.32 -0.23
CA GLU A 25 9.98 6.59 0.61
C GLU A 25 8.65 6.24 -0.09
N ALA A 26 8.47 6.68 -1.35
CA ALA A 26 7.26 6.39 -2.11
C ALA A 26 7.07 4.89 -2.34
N LYS A 27 8.15 4.18 -2.64
CA LYS A 27 8.18 2.71 -2.82
C LYS A 27 7.77 1.97 -1.54
N ILE A 28 8.32 2.39 -0.40
CA ILE A 28 7.99 1.82 0.92
C ILE A 28 6.52 2.12 1.28
N LYS A 29 6.06 3.37 1.12
CA LYS A 29 4.66 3.76 1.40
C LYS A 29 3.68 2.94 0.58
N LEU A 30 3.91 2.80 -0.72
CA LEU A 30 3.05 2.02 -1.60
C LEU A 30 2.99 0.55 -1.17
N SER A 31 4.14 -0.05 -0.91
CA SER A 31 4.22 -1.47 -0.52
C SER A 31 3.59 -1.74 0.83
N LEU A 32 3.78 -0.84 1.79
CA LEU A 32 3.17 -0.92 3.11
C LEU A 32 1.64 -0.76 3.01
N ALA A 33 1.15 0.20 2.22
CA ALA A 33 -0.29 0.39 2.01
C ALA A 33 -0.94 -0.84 1.37
N ILE A 34 -0.28 -1.47 0.38
CA ILE A 34 -0.74 -2.73 -0.21
C ILE A 34 -0.77 -3.83 0.85
N GLY A 35 0.30 -4.00 1.64
CA GLY A 35 0.36 -5.01 2.70
C GLY A 35 -0.76 -4.85 3.74
N LEU A 36 -1.02 -3.62 4.20
CA LEU A 36 -2.09 -3.32 5.15
C LEU A 36 -3.49 -3.54 4.54
N PHE A 37 -3.66 -3.28 3.24
CA PHE A 37 -4.92 -3.56 2.55
C PHE A 37 -5.15 -5.07 2.42
N VAL A 38 -4.17 -5.80 1.91
CA VAL A 38 -4.23 -7.27 1.72
C VAL A 38 -4.46 -7.98 3.05
N GLY A 39 -3.83 -7.50 4.12
CA GLY A 39 -4.05 -8.04 5.47
C GLY A 39 -5.36 -7.60 6.13
N LYS A 40 -6.16 -6.73 5.50
CA LYS A 40 -7.44 -6.18 5.99
C LYS A 40 -7.33 -5.26 7.20
N GLN A 41 -6.18 -4.61 7.41
CA GLN A 41 -5.98 -3.61 8.46
C GLN A 41 -6.58 -2.25 8.08
N VAL A 42 -6.69 -1.97 6.79
CA VAL A 42 -7.23 -0.71 6.25
C VAL A 42 -8.18 -0.97 5.09
N THR A 43 -9.09 -0.03 4.84
CA THR A 43 -9.97 -0.06 3.66
C THR A 43 -9.19 0.27 2.39
N LEU A 44 -9.76 -0.07 1.23
CA LEU A 44 -9.18 0.28 -0.08
C LEU A 44 -8.91 1.79 -0.21
N ALA A 45 -9.87 2.62 0.20
CA ALA A 45 -9.73 4.08 0.17
C ALA A 45 -8.62 4.57 1.12
N LYS A 46 -8.52 4.00 2.32
CA LYS A 46 -7.47 4.39 3.26
C LYS A 46 -6.08 3.95 2.78
N ALA A 47 -5.97 2.79 2.14
CA ALA A 47 -4.72 2.36 1.52
C ALA A 47 -4.28 3.29 0.39
N ALA A 48 -5.20 3.73 -0.46
CA ALA A 48 -4.91 4.72 -1.51
C ALA A 48 -4.39 6.04 -0.92
N GLU A 49 -5.04 6.56 0.13
CA GLU A 49 -4.61 7.75 0.85
C GLU A 49 -3.18 7.59 1.42
N LEU A 50 -2.90 6.47 2.11
CA LEU A 50 -1.58 6.19 2.68
C LEU A 50 -0.48 6.04 1.62
N ALA A 51 -0.84 5.52 0.44
CA ALA A 51 0.06 5.43 -0.70
C ALA A 51 0.26 6.78 -1.43
N GLY A 52 -0.47 7.83 -1.07
CA GLY A 52 -0.46 9.12 -1.76
C GLY A 52 -1.01 9.06 -3.18
N LYS A 53 -1.97 8.15 -3.44
CA LYS A 53 -2.60 7.91 -4.73
C LYS A 53 -4.10 8.20 -4.66
N SER A 54 -4.69 8.57 -5.79
CA SER A 54 -6.14 8.52 -5.93
C SER A 54 -6.64 7.06 -5.83
N LEU A 55 -7.92 6.88 -5.51
CA LEU A 55 -8.52 5.54 -5.44
C LEU A 55 -8.37 4.77 -6.76
N GLY A 56 -8.55 5.45 -7.91
CA GLY A 56 -8.40 4.85 -9.24
C GLY A 56 -6.97 4.38 -9.50
N GLU A 57 -5.98 5.24 -9.26
CA GLU A 57 -4.56 4.87 -9.42
C GLU A 57 -4.17 3.71 -8.53
N PHE A 58 -4.68 3.67 -7.29
CA PHE A 58 -4.39 2.55 -6.40
C PHE A 58 -5.03 1.25 -6.88
N ILE A 59 -6.27 1.29 -7.38
CA ILE A 59 -6.94 0.15 -8.02
C ILE A 59 -6.14 -0.36 -9.22
N ASP A 60 -5.61 0.54 -10.05
CA ASP A 60 -4.80 0.16 -11.21
C ASP A 60 -3.49 -0.52 -10.79
N VAL A 61 -2.87 -0.07 -9.69
CA VAL A 61 -1.71 -0.76 -9.09
C VAL A 61 -2.07 -2.16 -8.59
N LEU A 62 -3.20 -2.32 -7.89
CA LEU A 62 -3.64 -3.65 -7.43
C LEU A 62 -3.92 -4.57 -8.62
N ARG A 63 -4.56 -4.04 -9.67
CA ARG A 63 -4.84 -4.78 -10.90
C ARG A 63 -3.57 -5.24 -11.61
N SER A 64 -2.57 -4.36 -11.74
CA SER A 64 -1.29 -4.71 -12.40
C SER A 64 -0.52 -5.80 -11.65
N LYS A 65 -0.76 -5.94 -10.35
CA LYS A 65 -0.19 -6.98 -9.47
C LYS A 65 -1.10 -8.19 -9.28
N ALA A 66 -2.22 -8.26 -10.00
CA ALA A 66 -3.25 -9.30 -9.85
C ALA A 66 -3.78 -9.47 -8.41
N ILE A 67 -3.82 -8.38 -7.63
CA ILE A 67 -4.36 -8.38 -6.27
C ILE A 67 -5.88 -8.12 -6.32
N PRO A 68 -6.72 -9.01 -5.77
CA PRO A 68 -8.15 -8.80 -5.68
C PRO A 68 -8.50 -7.56 -4.83
N TRP A 69 -9.32 -6.67 -5.37
CA TRP A 69 -9.72 -5.42 -4.71
C TRP A 69 -11.24 -5.20 -4.64
N MET A 70 -11.99 -5.85 -5.55
CA MET A 70 -13.46 -5.79 -5.63
C MET A 70 -14.17 -6.58 -4.53
N GLU A 71 -13.50 -7.54 -3.91
CA GLU A 71 -14.08 -8.33 -2.80
C GLU A 71 -14.31 -7.49 -1.54
N TYR A 72 -13.85 -6.24 -1.51
CA TYR A 72 -13.87 -5.37 -0.33
C TYR A 72 -15.01 -4.32 -0.33
N TYR A 73 -16.10 -4.55 -1.08
CA TYR A 73 -17.32 -3.73 -0.98
C TYR A 73 -18.34 -4.25 0.06
N GLY A 74 -18.05 -5.35 0.76
CA GLY A 74 -19.01 -6.07 1.63
C GLY A 74 -18.63 -6.18 3.10
N GLY A 75 -17.89 -5.21 3.66
CA GLY A 75 -17.48 -5.21 5.07
C GLY A 75 -18.22 -4.18 5.91
N THR A 76 -19.55 -4.17 5.91
CA THR A 76 -20.29 -3.49 6.98
C THR A 76 -20.02 -4.21 8.30
N HIS A 77 -19.70 -3.42 9.32
CA HIS A 77 -19.46 -3.85 10.68
C HIS A 77 -20.47 -4.88 11.17
N GLN A 78 -20.01 -6.10 11.44
CA GLN A 78 -20.57 -6.92 12.53
C GLN A 78 -19.60 -6.85 13.70
N ARG A 79 -19.85 -5.90 14.60
CA ARG A 79 -19.64 -6.01 16.04
C ARG A 79 -20.67 -5.13 16.73
#